data_AF-A0A2D5ESD7-F1
#
_entry.id   AF-A0A2D5ESD7-F1
#
_cell.length_a   1.000
_cell.length_b   1.000
_cell.length_c   1.000
_cell.angle_alpha   90.00
_cell.angle_beta   90.00
_cell.angle_gamma   90.00
#
_symmetry.space_group_name_H-M   'P 1'
#
loop_
_entity.id
_entity.type
_entity.pdbx_description
1 polymer ?
#
loop_
_entity_poly.entity_id
_entity_poly.type
_entity_poly.pdbx_seq_one_letter_code
_entity_poly.pdbx_strand_id
1 'polypeptide(L)' 'TPRHNTALIFREGISSSRIYLRPGFESVGDIVIDMITGVQSAFTYVGATDLRTFRERVCVGVQTLSGYGEGTPHGRVRR' A
#
# COMPACT_ATOMS: atom_id res chain seq x y z
N THR A 1 17.10 8.03 21.40
CA THR A 1 16.87 6.57 21.30
C THR A 1 15.74 6.32 20.32
N PRO A 2 15.95 5.70 19.14
CA PRO A 2 14.85 5.51 18.21
C PRO A 2 14.01 4.31 18.66
N ARG A 3 12.77 4.55 19.08
CA ARG A 3 11.78 3.49 19.28
C ARG A 3 11.15 3.18 17.93
N HIS A 4 11.63 2.13 17.27
CA HIS A 4 10.84 1.46 16.23
C HIS A 4 9.63 0.84 16.92
N ASN A 5 8.45 1.44 16.75
CA ASN A 5 7.21 0.85 17.23
C ASN A 5 6.60 0.04 16.07
N THR A 6 6.85 -1.27 16.11
CA THR A 6 6.26 -2.28 15.23
C THR A 6 4.77 -2.44 15.58
N ALA A 7 3.95 -1.45 15.24
CA ALA A 7 2.50 -1.60 15.35
C ALA A 7 2.01 -2.41 14.15
N LEU A 8 1.97 -3.74 14.32
CA LEU A 8 1.22 -4.64 13.45
C LEU A 8 -0.25 -4.21 13.48
N ILE A 9 -0.73 -3.66 12.36
CA ILE A 9 -2.13 -3.30 12.19
C ILE A 9 -2.86 -4.59 11.81
N PHE A 10 -3.45 -5.31 12.78
CA PHE A 10 -4.33 -6.43 12.46
C PHE A 10 -5.61 -6.49 13.31
N ARG A 11 -6.71 -6.17 12.62
CA ARG A 11 -8.09 -6.71 12.67
C ARG A 11 -8.93 -6.84 13.94
N GLU A 12 -8.45 -6.52 15.14
CA GLU A 12 -9.32 -6.54 16.34
C GLU A 12 -9.11 -5.30 17.23
N GLY A 13 -9.57 -4.14 16.73
CA GLY A 13 -9.91 -2.96 17.52
C GLY A 13 -8.93 -2.48 18.59
N ILE A 14 -7.83 -1.83 18.20
CA ILE A 14 -7.13 -0.91 19.10
C ILE A 14 -7.76 0.48 18.94
N SER A 15 -8.65 0.85 19.87
CA SER A 15 -9.47 2.07 19.86
C SER A 15 -8.65 3.39 19.91
N SER A 16 -7.32 3.31 20.07
CA SER A 16 -6.43 4.47 20.24
C SER A 16 -5.21 4.48 19.30
N SER A 17 -5.26 3.76 18.17
CA SER A 17 -4.15 3.77 17.21
C SER A 17 -3.89 5.16 16.63
N ARG A 18 -2.65 5.63 16.75
CA ARG A 18 -2.15 6.84 16.09
C ARG A 18 -1.33 6.45 14.87
N ILE A 19 -1.60 7.09 13.74
CA ILE A 19 -0.75 7.02 12.55
C ILE A 19 0.14 8.26 12.58
N TYR A 20 1.45 8.06 12.66
CA TYR A 20 2.42 9.15 12.57
C TYR A 20 2.77 9.39 11.10
N LEU A 21 2.89 10.65 10.71
CA LEU A 21 3.30 11.01 9.36
C LEU A 21 4.76 10.59 9.14
N ARG A 22 5.03 10.01 7.97
CA ARG A 22 6.39 9.70 7.54
C ARG A 22 7.12 10.99 7.18
N PRO A 23 8.46 11.06 7.30
CA PRO A 23 9.22 12.21 6.82
C PRO A 23 8.86 12.54 5.36
N GLY A 24 8.60 13.83 5.08
CA GLY A 24 8.16 14.30 3.76
C GLY A 24 6.65 14.34 3.56
N PHE A 25 5.84 13.81 4.49
CA PHE A 25 4.38 13.99 4.50
C PHE A 25 4.05 15.14 5.44
N GLU A 26 3.36 16.16 4.93
CA GLU A 26 2.96 17.36 5.67
C GLU A 26 1.58 17.22 6.30
N SER A 27 0.74 16.34 5.76
CA SER A 27 -0.64 16.18 6.21
C SER A 27 -1.16 14.74 6.10
N VAL A 28 -2.33 14.50 6.69
CA VAL A 28 -3.11 13.26 6.45
C VAL A 28 -3.52 13.15 4.97
N GLY A 29 -3.73 14.29 4.29
CA GLY A 29 -4.05 14.32 2.87
C GLY A 29 -3.00 13.61 2.02
N ASP A 30 -1.73 13.75 2.38
CA ASP A 30 -0.63 13.11 1.65
C ASP A 30 -0.69 11.59 1.75
N ILE A 31 -1.12 11.04 2.89
CA ILE A 31 -1.35 9.61 3.06
C ILE A 31 -2.49 9.15 2.16
N VAL A 32 -3.59 9.91 2.12
CA VAL A 32 -4.76 9.58 1.29
C VAL A 32 -4.38 9.63 -0.19
N ILE A 33 -3.63 10.63 -0.62
CA ILE A 33 -3.15 10.74 -2.00
C ILE A 33 -2.23 9.58 -2.36
N ASP A 34 -1.25 9.22 -1.51
CA ASP A 34 -0.35 8.08 -1.73
C ASP A 34 -1.14 6.77 -1.98
N MET A 35 -2.18 6.52 -1.17
CA MET A 35 -3.07 5.37 -1.35
C MET A 35 -3.87 5.45 -2.67
N ILE A 36 -4.46 6.62 -2.96
CA ILE A 36 -5.26 6.83 -4.19
C ILE A 36 -4.38 6.64 -5.44
N THR A 37 -3.16 7.14 -5.44
CA THR A 37 -2.22 6.98 -6.56
C THR A 37 -1.90 5.50 -6.82
N GLY A 38 -1.74 4.70 -5.77
CA GLY A 38 -1.60 3.25 -5.89
C GLY A 38 -2.83 2.58 -6.52
N VAL A 39 -4.04 2.96 -6.09
CA VAL A 39 -5.30 2.47 -6.66
C VAL A 39 -5.44 2.86 -8.13
N GLN A 40 -5.14 4.12 -8.49
CA GLN A 40 -5.18 4.59 -9.88
C GLN A 40 -4.16 3.85 -10.77
N SER A 41 -2.99 3.50 -10.23
CA SER A 41 -2.01 2.70 -10.95
C SER A 41 -2.57 1.30 -11.26
N ALA A 42 -3.27 0.66 -10.31
CA ALA A 42 -3.94 -0.61 -10.55
C ALA A 42 -4.99 -0.53 -11.66
N PHE A 43 -5.79 0.55 -11.69
CA PHE A 43 -6.75 0.81 -12.77
C PHE A 43 -6.06 0.95 -14.13
N THR A 44 -4.92 1.64 -14.15
CA THR A 44 -4.09 1.79 -15.35
C THR A 44 -3.60 0.43 -15.85
N TYR A 45 -3.07 -0.44 -14.99
CA TYR A 45 -2.61 -1.78 -15.37
C TYR A 45 -3.73 -2.67 -15.91
N VAL A 46 -4.94 -2.55 -15.37
CA VAL A 46 -6.13 -3.28 -15.84
C VAL A 46 -6.73 -2.64 -17.11
N GLY A 47 -6.36 -1.40 -17.44
CA GLY A 47 -6.94 -0.64 -18.55
C GLY A 47 -8.39 -0.22 -18.27
N ALA A 48 -8.69 0.22 -17.05
CA ALA A 48 -10.01 0.67 -16.62
C ALA A 48 -9.99 2.14 -16.19
N THR A 49 -11.06 2.88 -16.52
CA THR A 49 -11.25 4.28 -16.12
C THR A 49 -12.36 4.47 -15.10
N ASP A 50 -13.09 3.40 -14.77
CA ASP A 50 -14.19 3.40 -13.82
C ASP A 50 -14.29 2.05 -13.08
N LEU A 51 -15.01 2.07 -11.96
CA LEU A 51 -15.13 0.94 -11.04
C LEU A 51 -15.79 -0.29 -11.67
N ARG A 52 -16.78 -0.10 -12.55
CA ARG A 52 -17.51 -1.21 -13.18
C ARG A 52 -16.57 -1.94 -14.12
N THR A 53 -15.91 -1.21 -15.02
CA THR A 53 -14.94 -1.81 -15.96
C THR A 53 -13.74 -2.42 -15.22
N PHE A 54 -13.28 -1.81 -14.12
CA PHE A 54 -12.23 -2.41 -13.29
C PHE A 54 -12.65 -3.76 -12.72
N ARG A 55 -13.85 -3.85 -12.11
CA ARG A 55 -14.38 -5.09 -11.55
C ARG A 55 -14.55 -6.19 -12.61
N GLU A 56 -14.95 -5.83 -13.83
CA GLU A 56 -15.17 -6.78 -14.92
C GLU A 56 -13.85 -7.35 -15.47
N ARG A 57 -12.78 -6.55 -15.48
CA ARG A 57 -11.51 -6.90 -16.14
C ARG A 57 -10.41 -7.37 -15.20
N VAL A 58 -10.46 -7.00 -13.93
CA VAL A 58 -9.41 -7.33 -12.97
C VAL A 58 -9.31 -8.85 -12.78
N CYS A 59 -8.09 -9.38 -12.81
CA CYS A 59 -7.79 -10.76 -12.47
C CYS A 59 -7.00 -10.79 -11.15
N VAL A 60 -7.45 -11.62 -10.20
CA VAL A 60 -6.76 -11.82 -8.91
C VAL A 60 -6.21 -13.23 -8.87
N GLY A 61 -4.89 -13.34 -8.75
CA GLY A 61 -4.18 -14.61 -8.63
C GLY A 61 -3.85 -14.96 -7.17
N VAL A 62 -3.64 -16.25 -6.92
CA VAL A 62 -3.03 -16.74 -5.67
C VAL A 62 -1.51 -16.75 -5.85
N GLN A 63 -0.79 -16.23 -4.87
CA GLN A 63 0.67 -16.20 -4.88
C GLN A 63 1.24 -17.07 -3.75
N THR A 64 2.38 -17.71 -4.00
CA THR A 64 3.18 -18.36 -2.97
C THR A 64 3.95 -17.32 -2.16
N LEU A 65 4.51 -17.72 -1.01
CA LEU A 65 5.39 -16.84 -0.22
C LEU A 65 6.59 -16.35 -1.03
N SER A 66 7.18 -17.22 -1.85
CA SER A 66 8.31 -16.85 -2.72
C SER A 66 7.90 -15.82 -3.77
N GLY A 67 6.71 -15.95 -4.37
CA GLY A 67 6.19 -14.96 -5.33
C GLY A 67 5.91 -13.60 -4.67
N TYR A 68 5.34 -13.58 -3.47
CA TYR A 68 5.22 -12.34 -2.70
C TYR A 68 6.59 -11.70 -2.42
N GLY A 69 7.55 -12.54 -2.02
CA GLY A 69 8.93 -12.14 -1.79
C GLY A 69 9.74 -11.82 -3.05
N GLU A 70 9.18 -11.92 -4.25
CA GLU A 70 9.81 -11.39 -5.47
C GLU A 70 9.38 -9.94 -5.69
N GLY A 71 8.10 -9.65 -5.47
CA GLY A 71 7.49 -8.33 -5.71
C GLY A 71 7.81 -7.26 -4.68
N THR A 72 8.34 -7.62 -3.50
CA THR A 72 8.83 -6.61 -2.56
C THR A 72 10.12 -5.94 -3.08
N PRO A 73 10.48 -4.74 -2.61
CA PRO A 73 11.73 -4.11 -3.02
C PRO A 73 12.95 -4.90 -2.52
N HIS A 74 13.70 -5.53 -3.43
CA HIS A 74 14.96 -6.22 -3.12
C HIS A 74 16.08 -5.62 -3.96
N GLY A 75 17.05 -5.01 -3.30
CA GLY A 75 18.22 -4.42 -3.95
C GLY A 75 18.97 -3.51 -3.00
N ARG A 76 20.29 -3.41 -3.13
CA ARG A 76 21.04 -2.37 -2.42
C ARG A 76 20.52 -1.02 -2.88
N VAL A 77 20.04 -0.21 -1.94
CA VAL A 77 19.89 1.23 -2.16
C VAL A 77 21.26 1.74 -2.61
N ARG A 78 21.41 2.08 -3.89
CA ARG A 78 22.61 2.79 -4.34
C ARG A 78 22.55 4.16 -3.67
N ARG A 79 23.44 4.32 -2.69
CA ARG A 79 23.64 5.58 -1.99
C ARG A 79 24.29 6.59 -2.92
#